data_AF-A0A1E3TDH3-F1
#
_entry.id   AF-A0A1E3TDH3-F1
#
_cell.length_a   1.000
_cell.length_b   1.000
_cell.length_c   1.000
_cell.angle_alpha   90.00
_cell.angle_beta   90.00
_cell.angle_gamma   90.00
#
_symmetry.space_group_name_H-M   'P 1'
#
loop_
_entity.id
_entity.type
_entity.pdbx_description
1 polymer ?
#
loop_
_entity_poly.entity_id
_entity_poly.type
_entity_poly.pdbx_seq_one_letter_code
_entity_poly.pdbx_strand_id
1 'polypeptide(L)'
;MPEPLKVDPIDLHMSADHMGVHHADLRAAHTGADSNIEAAQAGWVGTSAAALKAKLAEWQATTEELCGSIADHERAFRTAGNQYQAVDGRSAENIEDVF
;
A
#
# COMPACT_ATOMS: atom_id res chain seq x y z
N MET A 1 34.00 0.13 1.95
CA MET A 1 33.16 1.27 1.55
C MET A 1 31.86 0.69 1.02
N PRO A 2 30.67 1.05 1.55
CA PRO A 2 29.43 0.67 0.91
C PRO A 2 29.35 1.33 -0.47
N GLU A 3 28.84 0.59 -1.45
CA GLU A 3 28.63 1.11 -2.80
C GLU A 3 27.55 2.21 -2.77
N PRO A 4 27.73 3.33 -3.49
CA PRO A 4 26.73 4.38 -3.52
C PRO A 4 25.44 3.84 -4.14
N LEU A 5 24.33 3.95 -3.41
CA LEU A 5 23.02 3.58 -3.90
C LEU A 5 22.65 4.50 -5.08
N LYS A 6 22.53 3.93 -6.27
CA LYS A 6 21.92 4.61 -7.41
C LYS A 6 20.42 4.44 -7.31
N VAL A 7 19.73 5.49 -6.91
CA VAL A 7 18.27 5.51 -6.81
C VAL A 7 17.72 6.43 -7.89
N ASP A 8 16.78 5.93 -8.67
CA ASP A 8 16.00 6.73 -9.61
C ASP A 8 14.71 7.22 -8.91
N PRO A 9 14.55 8.53 -8.67
CA PRO A 9 13.33 9.08 -8.06
C PRO A 9 12.06 8.82 -8.88
N ILE A 10 12.18 8.72 -10.20
CA ILE A 10 11.04 8.43 -11.09
C ILE A 10 10.53 7.02 -10.83
N ASP A 11 11.43 6.04 -10.71
CA ASP A 11 11.08 4.66 -10.38
C ASP A 11 10.39 4.54 -9.02
N LEU A 12 10.81 5.35 -8.03
CA LEU A 12 10.16 5.41 -6.72
C LEU A 12 8.73 5.94 -6.82
N HIS A 13 8.50 7.00 -7.61
CA HIS A 13 7.15 7.54 -7.81
C HIS A 13 6.25 6.58 -8.60
N MET A 14 6.77 5.97 -9.67
CA MET A 14 6.03 4.94 -10.41
C MET A 14 5.66 3.76 -9.50
N SER A 15 6.59 3.31 -8.66
CA SER A 15 6.33 2.23 -7.70
C SER A 15 5.24 2.62 -6.70
N ALA A 16 5.23 3.85 -6.19
CA ALA A 16 4.17 4.35 -5.32
C ALA A 16 2.80 4.38 -6.04
N ASP A 17 2.76 4.82 -7.29
CA ASP A 17 1.50 4.84 -8.06
C ASP A 17 0.97 3.42 -8.33
N HIS A 18 1.86 2.46 -8.65
CA HIS A 18 1.51 1.05 -8.77
C HIS A 18 0.96 0.47 -7.46
N MET A 19 1.57 0.82 -6.31
CA MET A 19 1.04 0.43 -5.00
C MET A 19 -0.36 1.00 -4.76
N GLY A 20 -0.62 2.23 -5.17
CA GLY A 20 -1.95 2.84 -5.11
C GLY A 20 -3.01 2.07 -5.91
N VAL A 21 -2.65 1.62 -7.12
CA VAL A 21 -3.53 0.76 -7.95
C VAL A 21 -3.81 -0.57 -7.25
N HIS A 22 -2.76 -1.27 -6.81
CA HIS A 22 -2.91 -2.56 -6.11
C HIS A 22 -3.70 -2.44 -4.82
N HIS A 23 -3.54 -1.34 -4.08
CA HIS A 23 -4.32 -1.05 -2.89
C HIS A 23 -5.81 -0.93 -3.20
N ALA A 24 -6.17 -0.19 -4.26
CA ALA A 24 -7.55 -0.04 -4.70
C ALA A 24 -8.17 -1.38 -5.14
N ASP A 25 -7.42 -2.18 -5.91
CA ASP A 25 -7.86 -3.49 -6.39
C ASP A 25 -8.10 -4.46 -5.23
N LEU A 26 -7.16 -4.54 -4.28
CA LEU A 26 -7.27 -5.38 -3.09
C LEU A 26 -8.52 -5.01 -2.27
N ARG A 27 -8.71 -3.71 -2.02
CA ARG A 27 -9.85 -3.21 -1.24
C ARG A 27 -11.17 -3.52 -1.93
N ALA A 28 -11.26 -3.33 -3.25
CA ALA A 28 -12.47 -3.62 -4.02
C ALA A 28 -12.81 -5.12 -4.00
N ALA A 29 -11.82 -5.99 -4.22
CA ALA A 29 -12.01 -7.43 -4.21
C ALA A 29 -12.48 -7.95 -2.84
N HIS A 30 -11.86 -7.49 -1.75
CA HIS A 30 -12.25 -7.88 -0.40
C HIS A 30 -13.64 -7.35 -0.01
N THR A 31 -13.94 -6.08 -0.31
CA THR A 31 -15.27 -5.51 -0.03
C THR A 31 -16.37 -6.27 -0.78
N GLY A 32 -16.09 -6.70 -2.02
CA GLY A 32 -17.01 -7.53 -2.79
C GLY A 32 -17.20 -8.93 -2.19
N ALA A 33 -16.11 -9.56 -1.74
CA ALA A 33 -16.18 -10.85 -1.04
C ALA A 33 -16.98 -10.75 0.26
N ASP A 34 -16.71 -9.73 1.09
CA ASP A 34 -17.43 -9.49 2.34
C ASP A 34 -18.93 -9.31 2.10
N SER A 35 -19.30 -8.49 1.11
CA SER A 35 -20.70 -8.27 0.72
C SER A 35 -21.41 -9.57 0.32
N ASN A 36 -20.73 -10.44 -0.42
CA ASN A 36 -21.28 -11.75 -0.82
C ASN A 36 -21.46 -12.68 0.39
N ILE A 37 -20.52 -12.65 1.34
CA ILE A 37 -20.60 -13.45 2.57
C ILE A 37 -21.73 -12.95 3.46
N GLU A 38 -21.84 -11.64 3.65
CA GLU A 38 -22.91 -10.99 4.42
C GLU A 38 -24.29 -11.31 3.84
N ALA A 39 -24.45 -11.25 2.50
CA ALA A 39 -25.70 -11.63 1.84
C ALA A 39 -26.07 -13.11 2.08
N ALA A 40 -25.08 -14.00 2.16
CA ALA A 40 -25.31 -15.42 2.44
C ALA A 40 -25.64 -15.72 3.92
N GLN A 41 -25.38 -14.79 4.85
CA GLN A 41 -25.59 -15.03 6.29
C GLN A 41 -27.02 -15.38 6.65
N ALA A 42 -28.02 -14.89 5.90
CA ALA A 42 -29.42 -15.16 6.16
C ALA A 42 -29.77 -16.66 6.10
N GLY A 43 -28.97 -17.46 5.39
CA GLY A 43 -29.13 -18.92 5.29
C GLY A 43 -28.38 -19.73 6.35
N TRP A 44 -27.57 -19.10 7.19
CA TRP A 44 -26.71 -19.82 8.14
C TRP A 44 -27.40 -20.04 9.48
N VAL A 45 -27.28 -21.25 10.03
CA VAL A 45 -27.92 -21.64 11.29
C VAL A 45 -26.95 -22.39 12.20
N GLY A 46 -27.12 -22.21 13.51
CA GLY A 46 -26.37 -22.94 14.53
C GLY A 46 -24.90 -22.54 14.66
N THR A 47 -24.09 -23.42 15.23
CA THR A 47 -22.68 -23.16 15.58
C THR A 47 -21.81 -22.82 14.38
N SER A 48 -22.07 -23.43 13.22
CA SER A 48 -21.34 -23.12 11.98
C SER A 48 -21.56 -21.68 11.53
N ALA A 49 -22.75 -21.11 11.74
CA ALA A 49 -23.03 -19.71 11.43
C ALA A 49 -22.17 -18.76 12.28
N ALA A 50 -22.04 -19.06 13.58
CA ALA A 50 -21.20 -18.27 14.49
C ALA A 50 -19.72 -18.35 14.09
N ALA A 51 -19.23 -19.55 13.74
CA ALA A 51 -17.85 -19.75 13.28
C ALA A 51 -17.56 -18.98 11.97
N LEU A 52 -18.48 -19.02 11.01
CA LEU A 52 -18.31 -18.29 9.74
C LEU A 52 -18.36 -16.77 9.94
N LYS A 53 -19.19 -16.26 10.84
CA LYS A 53 -19.19 -14.83 11.22
C LYS A 53 -17.87 -14.40 11.87
N ALA A 54 -17.32 -15.24 12.75
CA ALA A 54 -16.01 -14.98 13.35
C ALA A 54 -14.90 -14.95 12.28
N LYS A 55 -14.95 -15.88 11.32
CA LYS A 55 -13.99 -15.90 10.20
C LYS A 55 -14.12 -14.68 9.28
N LEU A 56 -15.34 -14.21 9.02
CA LEU A 56 -15.55 -12.96 8.29
C LEU A 56 -14.91 -11.77 9.01
N ALA A 57 -15.11 -11.64 10.33
CA ALA A 57 -14.49 -10.58 11.12
C ALA A 57 -12.95 -10.65 11.10
N GLU A 58 -12.37 -11.85 11.19
CA GLU A 58 -10.92 -12.03 11.06
C GLU A 58 -10.40 -11.62 9.66
N TRP A 59 -11.14 -11.96 8.60
CA TRP A 59 -10.80 -11.56 7.24
C TRP A 59 -10.87 -10.04 7.04
N GLN A 60 -11.93 -9.40 7.53
CA GLN A 60 -12.07 -7.94 7.49
C GLN A 60 -10.90 -7.24 8.19
N ALA A 61 -10.52 -7.69 9.38
CA ALA A 61 -9.36 -7.16 10.10
C ALA A 61 -8.05 -7.36 9.33
N THR A 62 -7.87 -8.51 8.68
CA THR A 62 -6.68 -8.80 7.86
C THR A 62 -6.62 -7.88 6.63
N THR A 63 -7.76 -7.62 5.97
CA THR A 63 -7.84 -6.67 4.86
C THR A 63 -7.44 -5.28 5.29
N GLU A 64 -7.91 -4.81 6.45
CA GLU A 64 -7.53 -3.50 7.00
C GLU A 64 -6.02 -3.40 7.26
N GLU A 65 -5.41 -4.44 7.83
CA GLU A 65 -3.97 -4.51 8.06
C GLU A 65 -3.18 -4.45 6.75
N LEU A 66 -3.57 -5.24 5.75
CA LEU A 66 -2.92 -5.24 4.43
C LEU A 66 -3.06 -3.89 3.73
N CYS A 67 -4.25 -3.29 3.74
CA CYS A 67 -4.49 -1.96 3.20
C CYS A 67 -3.62 -0.91 3.88
N GLY A 68 -3.54 -0.93 5.22
CA GLY A 68 -2.69 -0.03 5.99
C GLY A 68 -1.21 -0.18 5.63
N SER A 69 -0.73 -1.42 5.56
CA SER A 69 0.65 -1.72 5.15
C SER A 69 0.96 -1.16 3.76
N ILE A 70 0.11 -1.39 2.76
CA ILE A 70 0.36 -0.87 1.40
C ILE A 70 0.38 0.67 1.39
N ALA A 71 -0.54 1.32 2.12
CA ALA A 71 -0.57 2.78 2.23
C ALA A 71 0.69 3.36 2.90
N ASP A 72 1.26 2.66 3.89
CA ASP A 72 2.50 3.06 4.54
C ASP A 72 3.71 2.90 3.61
N HIS A 73 3.75 1.81 2.82
CA HIS A 73 4.78 1.63 1.79
C HIS A 73 4.69 2.70 0.71
N GLU A 74 3.48 3.00 0.20
CA GLU A 74 3.27 4.08 -0.78
C GLU A 74 3.86 5.40 -0.27
N ARG A 75 3.52 5.77 0.98
CA ARG A 75 3.99 6.99 1.61
C ARG A 75 5.51 7.02 1.78
N ALA A 76 6.11 5.89 2.15
CA ALA A 76 7.55 5.75 2.26
C ALA A 76 8.24 5.96 0.91
N PHE A 77 7.72 5.37 -0.16
CA PHE A 77 8.25 5.53 -1.52
C PHE A 77 8.13 6.97 -2.02
N ARG A 78 6.96 7.61 -1.83
CA ARG A 78 6.79 9.04 -2.18
C ARG A 78 7.74 9.94 -1.40
N THR A 79 7.91 9.67 -0.10
CA THR A 79 8.83 10.44 0.76
C THR A 79 10.27 10.27 0.30
N ALA A 80 10.68 9.04 -0.01
CA ALA A 80 12.02 8.76 -0.52
C ALA A 80 12.27 9.46 -1.87
N GLY A 81 11.33 9.38 -2.81
CA GLY A 81 11.43 10.07 -4.12
C GLY A 81 11.65 11.58 -3.96
N ASN A 82 10.85 12.22 -3.12
CA ASN A 82 10.98 13.65 -2.81
C ASN A 82 12.34 14.00 -2.18
N GLN A 83 12.85 13.15 -1.28
CA GLN A 83 14.15 13.38 -0.63
C GLN A 83 15.31 13.26 -1.61
N TYR A 84 15.31 12.25 -2.48
CA TYR A 84 16.34 12.11 -3.51
C TYR A 84 16.32 13.29 -4.49
N GLN A 85 15.14 13.71 -4.95
CA GLN A 85 15.02 14.87 -5.84
C GLN A 85 15.53 16.17 -5.20
N ALA A 86 15.28 16.37 -3.90
CA ALA A 86 15.77 17.54 -3.18
C ALA A 86 17.30 17.54 -2.98
N VAL A 87 17.91 16.37 -2.77
CA VAL A 87 19.37 16.22 -2.65
C VAL A 87 20.05 16.44 -4.00
N ASP A 88 19.50 15.90 -5.08
CA ASP A 88 20.01 16.09 -6.44
C ASP A 88 19.93 17.55 -6.88
N GLY A 89 18.79 18.22 -6.62
CA GLY A 89 18.62 19.64 -6.92
C GLY A 89 19.64 20.53 -6.21
N ARG A 90 19.84 20.33 -4.90
CA ARG A 90 20.85 21.07 -4.12
C ARG A 90 22.28 20.79 -4.58
N SER A 91 22.55 19.57 -5.04
CA SER A 91 23.86 19.20 -5.58
C SER A 91 24.11 19.88 -6.93
N ALA A 92 23.09 19.97 -7.79
CA ALA A 92 23.17 20.69 -9.06
C ALA A 92 23.39 22.19 -8.86
N GLU A 93 22.64 22.83 -7.97
CA GLU A 93 22.81 24.25 -7.60
C GLU A 93 24.25 24.54 -7.12
N ASN A 94 24.79 23.69 -6.24
CA ASN A 94 26.17 23.84 -5.76
C ASN A 94 27.23 23.63 -6.85
N ILE A 95 26.94 22.87 -7.91
CA ILE A 95 27.87 22.70 -9.03
C ILE A 95 27.82 23.94 -9.93
N GLU A 96 26.64 24.51 -10.17
CA GLU A 96 26.47 25.73 -10.96
C GLU A 96 27.09 26.96 -10.28
N ASP A 97 27.05 27.07 -8.95
CA ASP A 97 27.64 28.18 -8.19
C ASP A 97 29.19 28.16 -8.11
N VAL A 98 29.84 27.06 -8.51
CA VAL A 98 31.31 26.89 -8.46
C VAL A 98 31.98 27.22 -9.80
N PHE A 99 31.21 27.53 -10.85
CA PHE A 99 31.69 27.98 -12.16
C PHE A 99 31.37 29.45 -12.43
#